data_AF-A0A9D6ILL1-F1
#
_entry.id   AF-A0A9D6ILL1-F1
#
_cell.length_a   1.000
_cell.length_b   1.000
_cell.length_c   1.000
_cell.angle_alpha   90.00
_cell.angle_beta   90.00
_cell.angle_gamma   90.00
#
_symmetry.space_group_name_H-M   'P 1'
#
loop_
_entity.id
_entity.type
_entity.pdbx_description
1 polymer ?
#
loop_
_entity_poly.entity_id
_entity_poly.type
_entity_poly.pdbx_seq_one_letter_code
_entity_poly.pdbx_strand_id
1 'polypeptide(L)'
;MKQDEQYVIDDFTSQDTWRVFRIMSEFVEGFETLSRIGPAVSIFGSARTTPGQPEYVLAQKLAQTLVGKGFAVITGGGPGVMEAANLGASEAGGISIGLNIELPFEQKPNPHITTLVSFRYFFCRKVMFVKYSSAFIILPGGFGTLDELFESITLIQTKKIKPFPVVLVGRRYWAGLIQWLRDEVLSTGMISPKDMDILKVADTIDEVVEIIENTNIPECLDAPVEAQPPARKHKPRKPGHE
;
A
#
# COMPACT_ATOMS: atom_id res chain seq x y z
N MET A 1 20.79 23.83 -2.74
CA MET A 1 19.96 23.31 -1.63
C MET A 1 20.90 22.73 -0.60
N LYS A 2 20.77 23.13 0.67
CA LYS A 2 21.58 22.56 1.75
C LYS A 2 21.05 21.16 2.05
N GLN A 3 21.95 20.20 2.20
CA GLN A 3 21.66 18.77 2.35
C GLN A 3 20.80 18.45 3.60
N ASP A 4 20.79 19.35 4.57
CA ASP A 4 20.06 19.21 5.84
C ASP A 4 18.54 19.44 5.73
N GLU A 5 18.05 20.11 4.67
CA GLU A 5 16.60 20.32 4.47
C GLU A 5 15.87 19.05 3.99
N GLN A 6 16.61 17.99 3.65
CA GLN A 6 16.08 16.74 3.11
C GLN A 6 15.55 15.80 4.19
N TYR A 7 16.07 15.89 5.43
CA TYR A 7 15.68 15.03 6.54
C TYR A 7 14.57 15.69 7.35
N VAL A 8 13.36 15.12 7.25
CA VAL A 8 12.16 15.70 7.88
C VAL A 8 12.20 15.60 9.43
N ILE A 9 13.08 14.78 10.00
CA ILE A 9 13.11 14.43 11.44
C ILE A 9 14.26 15.12 12.22
N ASP A 10 15.14 15.89 11.59
CA ASP A 10 16.45 16.23 12.17
C ASP A 10 16.57 17.55 12.99
N ASP A 11 15.49 18.30 13.29
CA ASP A 11 15.64 19.58 14.02
C ASP A 11 14.51 19.87 15.02
N PHE A 12 14.89 20.21 16.27
CA PHE A 12 14.00 20.47 17.42
C PHE A 12 13.82 21.98 17.67
N THR A 13 12.93 22.63 16.91
CA THR A 13 12.56 24.04 17.10
C THR A 13 11.06 24.29 16.87
N SER A 14 10.58 25.54 16.93
CA SER A 14 9.18 25.96 16.70
C SER A 14 8.54 25.44 15.39
N GLN A 15 9.34 24.89 14.49
CA GLN A 15 8.89 24.08 13.35
C GLN A 15 8.12 22.82 13.78
N ASP A 16 8.41 22.24 14.95
CA ASP A 16 7.79 21.00 15.43
C ASP A 16 6.30 21.14 15.73
N THR A 17 5.86 22.28 16.28
CA THR A 17 4.42 22.52 16.51
C THR A 17 3.66 22.50 15.19
N TRP A 18 4.20 23.16 14.15
CA TRP A 18 3.61 23.13 12.80
C TRP A 18 3.67 21.73 12.18
N ARG A 19 4.74 20.96 12.42
CA ARG A 19 4.84 19.55 12.01
C ARG A 19 3.74 18.71 12.66
N VAL A 20 3.46 18.88 13.95
CA VAL A 20 2.38 18.17 14.64
C VAL A 20 1.02 18.47 13.99
N PHE A 21 0.71 19.74 13.73
CA PHE A 21 -0.53 20.10 13.03
C PHE A 21 -0.59 19.50 11.61
N ARG A 22 0.54 19.47 10.89
CA ARG A 22 0.59 18.85 9.57
C ARG A 22 0.38 17.34 9.63
N ILE A 23 1.02 16.65 10.59
CA ILE A 23 0.85 15.22 10.84
C ILE A 23 -0.61 14.91 11.15
N MET A 24 -1.24 15.67 12.06
CA MET A 24 -2.66 15.54 12.36
C MET A 24 -3.53 15.74 11.13
N SER A 25 -3.23 16.75 10.31
CA SER A 25 -3.95 16.99 9.05
C SER A 25 -3.86 15.82 8.09
N GLU A 26 -2.69 15.19 7.94
CA GLU A 26 -2.52 14.01 7.07
C GLU A 26 -3.32 12.80 7.59
N PHE A 27 -3.40 12.61 8.91
CA PHE A 27 -4.26 11.59 9.50
C PHE A 27 -5.75 11.87 9.24
N VAL A 28 -6.19 13.12 9.44
CA VAL A 28 -7.59 13.51 9.20
C VAL A 28 -7.97 13.29 7.73
N GLU A 29 -7.17 13.81 6.80
CA GLU A 29 -7.44 13.67 5.36
C GLU A 29 -7.46 12.20 4.92
N GLY A 30 -6.49 11.40 5.38
CA GLY A 30 -6.45 9.97 5.09
C GLY A 30 -7.66 9.22 5.66
N PHE A 31 -8.05 9.50 6.91
CA PHE A 31 -9.19 8.84 7.52
C PHE A 31 -10.52 9.21 6.87
N GLU A 32 -10.75 10.50 6.59
CA GLU A 32 -11.97 10.96 5.93
C GLU A 32 -12.11 10.35 4.53
N THR A 33 -11.03 10.38 3.74
CA THR A 33 -11.05 9.90 2.36
C THR A 33 -11.26 8.38 2.29
N LEU A 34 -10.57 7.61 3.13
CA LEU A 34 -10.55 6.15 3.03
C LEU A 34 -11.68 5.46 3.80
N SER A 35 -12.33 6.14 4.75
CA SER A 35 -13.41 5.56 5.57
C SER A 35 -14.64 5.05 4.81
N ARG A 36 -14.79 5.41 3.53
CA ARG A 36 -16.00 5.12 2.72
C ARG A 36 -15.75 4.13 1.58
N ILE A 37 -14.57 3.54 1.49
CA ILE A 37 -14.12 2.77 0.32
C ILE A 37 -14.62 1.32 0.33
N GLY A 38 -15.03 0.79 1.50
CA GLY A 38 -15.36 -0.63 1.67
C GLY A 38 -14.10 -1.51 1.74
N PRO A 39 -14.21 -2.82 1.47
CA PRO A 39 -13.07 -3.74 1.49
C PRO A 39 -12.04 -3.33 0.42
N ALA A 40 -10.78 -3.24 0.82
CA ALA A 40 -9.69 -2.93 -0.11
C ALA A 40 -8.49 -3.85 0.09
N VAL A 41 -7.68 -4.01 -0.96
CA VAL A 41 -6.44 -4.79 -0.94
C VAL A 41 -5.28 -3.89 -1.34
N SER A 42 -4.21 -3.90 -0.54
CA SER A 42 -2.99 -3.16 -0.87
C SER A 42 -2.04 -4.02 -1.69
N ILE A 43 -1.58 -3.47 -2.81
CA ILE A 43 -0.62 -4.12 -3.71
C ILE A 43 0.70 -3.36 -3.69
N PHE A 44 1.77 -4.07 -3.34
CA PHE A 44 3.13 -3.55 -3.28
C PHE A 44 4.04 -4.28 -4.27
N GLY A 45 5.06 -3.58 -4.76
CA GLY A 45 6.09 -4.16 -5.61
C GLY A 45 7.03 -3.09 -6.15
N SER A 46 7.91 -3.50 -7.05
CA SER A 46 8.93 -2.63 -7.63
C SER A 46 8.34 -1.43 -8.37
N ALA A 47 8.82 -0.24 -8.03
CA ALA A 47 8.60 0.99 -8.80
C ALA A 47 9.39 1.01 -10.13
N ARG A 48 10.26 0.02 -10.37
CA ARG A 48 11.16 -0.05 -11.53
C ARG A 48 10.71 -1.04 -12.59
N THR A 49 9.67 -1.83 -12.31
CA THR A 49 9.07 -2.73 -13.31
C THR A 49 8.50 -1.90 -14.46
N THR A 50 8.71 -2.31 -15.70
CA THR A 50 8.18 -1.59 -16.88
C THR A 50 6.96 -2.30 -17.48
N PRO A 51 6.09 -1.58 -18.20
CA PRO A 51 5.01 -2.19 -18.97
C PRO A 51 5.52 -3.34 -19.86
N GLY A 52 4.76 -4.44 -19.91
CA GLY A 52 5.10 -5.66 -20.65
C GLY A 52 5.96 -6.67 -19.90
N GLN A 53 6.59 -6.30 -18.77
CA GLN A 53 7.24 -7.30 -17.90
C GLN A 53 6.21 -8.21 -17.22
N PRO A 54 6.56 -9.47 -16.92
CA PRO A 54 5.65 -10.42 -16.29
C PRO A 54 4.97 -9.89 -15.03
N GLU A 55 5.71 -9.21 -14.16
CA GLU A 55 5.20 -8.66 -12.90
C GLU A 55 4.21 -7.51 -13.12
N TYR A 56 4.41 -6.70 -14.18
CA TYR A 56 3.46 -5.64 -14.55
C TYR A 56 2.14 -6.24 -15.00
N VAL A 57 2.20 -7.18 -15.94
CA VAL A 57 1.00 -7.86 -16.48
C VAL A 57 0.26 -8.61 -15.37
N LEU A 58 1.01 -9.26 -14.47
CA LEU A 58 0.45 -9.96 -13.32
C LEU A 58 -0.28 -8.99 -12.38
N ALA A 59 0.37 -7.88 -11.99
CA ALA A 59 -0.24 -6.88 -11.11
C ALA A 59 -1.52 -6.29 -11.70
N GLN A 60 -1.54 -5.99 -12.99
CA GLN A 60 -2.72 -5.49 -13.70
C GLN A 60 -3.88 -6.49 -13.67
N LYS A 61 -3.64 -7.75 -14.08
CA LYS A 61 -4.67 -8.80 -14.09
C LYS A 61 -5.16 -9.15 -12.68
N LEU A 62 -4.26 -9.16 -11.71
CA LEU A 62 -4.60 -9.39 -10.31
C LEU A 62 -5.52 -8.31 -9.79
N ALA A 63 -5.21 -7.03 -10.03
CA ALA A 63 -6.07 -5.91 -9.66
C ALA A 63 -7.45 -5.97 -10.33
N GLN A 64 -7.52 -6.30 -11.63
CA GLN A 64 -8.80 -6.52 -12.33
C GLN A 64 -9.64 -7.61 -11.66
N THR A 65 -9.00 -8.72 -11.28
CA THR A 65 -9.68 -9.85 -10.62
C THR A 65 -10.20 -9.48 -9.24
N LEU A 66 -9.42 -8.73 -8.46
CA LEU A 66 -9.82 -8.25 -7.13
C LEU A 66 -10.99 -7.28 -7.21
N VAL A 67 -10.99 -6.35 -8.18
CA VAL A 67 -12.13 -5.47 -8.44
C VAL A 67 -13.38 -6.27 -8.80
N GLY A 68 -13.26 -7.29 -9.65
CA GLY A 68 -14.36 -8.20 -9.97
C GLY A 68 -14.94 -8.94 -8.76
N LYS A 69 -14.19 -9.02 -7.66
CA LYS A 69 -14.61 -9.60 -6.37
C LYS A 69 -15.06 -8.55 -5.33
N GLY A 70 -15.19 -7.29 -5.73
CA GLY A 70 -15.70 -6.22 -4.87
C GLY A 70 -14.63 -5.52 -4.02
N PHE A 71 -13.34 -5.79 -4.25
CA PHE A 71 -12.27 -5.08 -3.55
C PHE A 71 -11.86 -3.81 -4.28
N ALA A 72 -11.69 -2.71 -3.53
CA ALA A 72 -10.88 -1.60 -3.98
C ALA A 72 -9.38 -1.99 -3.98
N VAL A 73 -8.57 -1.28 -4.78
CA VAL A 73 -7.12 -1.52 -4.87
C VAL A 73 -6.36 -0.30 -4.36
N ILE A 74 -5.48 -0.51 -3.39
CA ILE A 74 -4.63 0.52 -2.80
C ILE A 74 -3.18 0.28 -3.23
N THR A 75 -2.48 1.33 -3.65
CA THR A 75 -1.05 1.29 -3.96
C THR A 75 -0.35 2.54 -3.40
N GLY A 76 0.98 2.62 -3.53
CA GLY A 76 1.73 3.84 -3.26
C GLY A 76 1.60 4.94 -4.34
N GLY A 77 0.80 4.72 -5.38
CA GLY A 77 0.53 5.68 -6.46
C GLY A 77 1.68 5.91 -7.44
N GLY A 78 2.79 5.17 -7.28
CA GLY A 78 3.98 5.30 -8.10
C GLY A 78 3.93 4.58 -9.47
N PRO A 79 5.05 4.57 -10.20
CA PRO A 79 5.20 3.79 -11.44
C PRO A 79 5.38 2.28 -11.15
N GLY A 80 5.52 1.50 -12.21
CA GLY A 80 5.82 0.07 -12.15
C GLY A 80 4.66 -0.77 -11.63
N VAL A 81 4.91 -1.66 -10.67
CA VAL A 81 3.86 -2.55 -10.13
C VAL A 81 2.66 -1.75 -9.58
N MET A 82 2.93 -0.61 -8.94
CA MET A 82 1.87 0.25 -8.40
C MET A 82 0.99 0.81 -9.52
N GLU A 83 1.59 1.32 -10.58
CA GLU A 83 0.87 1.80 -11.76
C GLU A 83 0.07 0.67 -12.42
N ALA A 84 0.67 -0.50 -12.60
CA ALA A 84 -0.01 -1.65 -13.20
C ALA A 84 -1.25 -2.07 -12.41
N ALA A 85 -1.15 -2.11 -11.09
CA ALA A 85 -2.27 -2.41 -10.21
C ALA A 85 -3.35 -1.32 -10.28
N ASN A 86 -2.97 -0.03 -10.27
CA ASN A 86 -3.93 1.07 -10.43
C ASN A 86 -4.62 1.03 -11.79
N LEU A 87 -3.88 0.73 -12.86
CA LEU A 87 -4.40 0.56 -14.21
C LEU A 87 -5.44 -0.56 -14.25
N GLY A 88 -5.09 -1.74 -13.75
CA GLY A 88 -6.00 -2.88 -13.73
C GLY A 88 -7.28 -2.62 -12.96
N ALA A 89 -7.18 -1.96 -11.80
CA ALA A 89 -8.35 -1.57 -11.02
C ALA A 89 -9.25 -0.56 -11.75
N SER A 90 -8.62 0.45 -12.38
CA SER A 90 -9.31 1.49 -13.14
C SER A 90 -10.02 0.93 -14.38
N GLU A 91 -9.36 0.06 -15.14
CA GLU A 91 -9.94 -0.61 -16.32
C GLU A 91 -11.12 -1.51 -15.99
N ALA A 92 -11.10 -2.13 -14.80
CA ALA A 92 -12.21 -2.94 -14.30
C ALA A 92 -13.37 -2.08 -13.71
N GLY A 93 -13.27 -0.75 -13.74
CA GLY A 93 -14.29 0.16 -13.21
C GLY A 93 -14.35 0.21 -11.68
N GLY A 94 -13.32 -0.28 -10.99
CA GLY A 94 -13.24 -0.30 -9.53
C GLY A 94 -12.61 0.97 -8.95
N ILE A 95 -12.55 1.03 -7.62
CA ILE A 95 -11.87 2.12 -6.91
C ILE A 95 -10.35 1.86 -6.91
N SER A 96 -9.60 2.75 -7.53
CA SER A 96 -8.14 2.71 -7.65
C SER A 96 -7.52 3.83 -6.78
N ILE A 97 -6.87 3.44 -5.70
CA ILE A 97 -6.35 4.37 -4.68
C ILE A 97 -4.84 4.47 -4.80
N GLY A 98 -4.34 5.70 -4.74
CA GLY A 98 -2.92 6.01 -4.62
C GLY A 98 -2.63 6.75 -3.33
N LEU A 99 -1.85 6.15 -2.44
CA LEU A 99 -1.31 6.79 -1.26
C LEU A 99 0.09 7.31 -1.60
N ASN A 100 0.14 8.48 -2.22
CA ASN A 100 1.38 9.05 -2.72
C ASN A 100 2.25 9.61 -1.58
N ILE A 101 3.57 9.56 -1.75
CA ILE A 101 4.52 10.17 -0.81
C ILE A 101 5.33 11.26 -1.51
N GLU A 102 5.49 12.42 -0.87
CA GLU A 102 6.37 13.48 -1.36
C GLU A 102 7.84 13.05 -1.21
N LEU A 103 8.56 12.98 -2.34
CA LEU A 103 9.98 12.67 -2.39
C LEU A 103 10.77 13.83 -3.02
N PRO A 104 12.07 13.98 -2.72
CA PRO A 104 12.92 15.02 -3.29
C PRO A 104 13.03 14.98 -4.82
N PHE A 105 12.86 13.79 -5.39
CA PHE A 105 12.72 13.60 -6.83
C PHE A 105 11.24 13.40 -7.12
N GLU A 106 10.68 14.23 -8.01
CA GLU A 106 9.24 14.30 -8.26
C GLU A 106 8.70 12.94 -8.73
N GLN A 107 8.04 12.22 -7.83
CA GLN A 107 7.19 11.08 -8.18
C GLN A 107 5.81 11.62 -8.48
N LYS A 108 5.49 11.79 -9.77
CA LYS A 108 4.12 12.11 -10.19
C LYS A 108 3.23 10.89 -9.93
N PRO A 109 2.08 11.05 -9.25
CA PRO A 109 1.09 9.98 -9.15
C PRO A 109 0.73 9.48 -10.55
N ASN A 110 0.62 8.15 -10.70
CA ASN A 110 0.25 7.56 -11.97
C ASN A 110 -1.18 7.95 -12.39
N PRO A 111 -1.50 7.98 -13.70
CA PRO A 111 -2.76 8.56 -14.20
C PRO A 111 -4.00 7.67 -13.98
N HIS A 112 -3.83 6.47 -13.41
CA HIS A 112 -4.90 5.48 -13.23
C HIS A 112 -5.54 5.52 -11.83
N ILE A 113 -5.11 6.46 -10.99
CA ILE A 113 -5.63 6.67 -9.64
C ILE A 113 -6.96 7.43 -9.73
N THR A 114 -8.02 6.87 -9.15
CA THR A 114 -9.33 7.52 -9.00
C THR A 114 -9.45 8.27 -7.67
N THR A 115 -8.72 7.82 -6.64
CA THR A 115 -8.70 8.45 -5.31
C THR A 115 -7.25 8.62 -4.85
N LEU A 116 -6.79 9.86 -4.75
CA LEU A 116 -5.43 10.20 -4.37
C LEU A 116 -5.40 10.79 -2.97
N VAL A 117 -4.51 10.29 -2.12
CA VAL A 117 -4.14 10.93 -0.85
C VAL A 117 -2.63 11.12 -0.84
N SER A 118 -2.17 12.34 -0.57
CA SER A 118 -0.75 12.69 -0.61
C SER A 118 -0.21 12.91 0.79
N PHE A 119 0.92 12.26 1.08
CA PHE A 119 1.58 12.32 2.39
C PHE A 119 2.95 12.96 2.24
N ARG A 120 3.37 13.69 3.29
CA ARG A 120 4.78 14.05 3.48
C ARG A 120 5.46 13.12 4.47
N TYR A 121 4.71 12.52 5.39
CA TYR A 121 5.24 11.64 6.43
C TYR A 121 4.95 10.17 6.13
N PHE A 122 6.02 9.36 6.01
CA PHE A 122 5.90 7.93 5.75
C PHE A 122 5.01 7.20 6.74
N PHE A 123 5.12 7.50 8.03
CA PHE A 123 4.34 6.81 9.07
C PHE A 123 2.84 7.10 8.97
N CYS A 124 2.43 8.30 8.56
CA CYS A 124 1.02 8.60 8.30
C CYS A 124 0.49 7.72 7.17
N ARG A 125 1.25 7.63 6.07
CA ARG A 125 0.93 6.79 4.91
C ARG A 125 0.81 5.31 5.27
N LYS A 126 1.77 4.80 6.05
CA LYS A 126 1.82 3.40 6.50
C LYS A 126 0.60 2.98 7.32
N VAL A 127 0.15 3.86 8.23
CA VAL A 127 -1.09 3.63 8.97
C VAL A 127 -2.29 3.47 8.04
N MET A 128 -2.36 4.23 6.95
CA MET A 128 -3.47 4.12 5.99
C MET A 128 -3.47 2.79 5.23
N PHE A 129 -2.30 2.31 4.81
CA PHE A 129 -2.20 0.98 4.19
C PHE A 129 -2.73 -0.09 5.14
N VAL A 130 -2.28 -0.10 6.38
CA VAL A 130 -2.63 -1.14 7.35
C VAL A 130 -4.09 -1.05 7.79
N LYS A 131 -4.60 0.16 8.04
CA LYS A 131 -5.96 0.37 8.57
C LYS A 131 -7.06 0.03 7.57
N TYR A 132 -6.83 0.31 6.29
CA TYR A 132 -7.86 0.20 5.24
C TYR A 132 -7.68 -0.99 4.31
N SER A 133 -6.78 -1.93 4.63
CA SER A 133 -6.59 -3.14 3.83
C SER A 133 -7.13 -4.39 4.52
N SER A 134 -7.79 -5.22 3.72
CA SER A 134 -8.22 -6.58 4.04
C SER A 134 -7.13 -7.61 3.76
N ALA A 135 -6.16 -7.28 2.91
CA ALA A 135 -5.01 -8.11 2.59
C ALA A 135 -3.87 -7.26 2.00
N PHE A 136 -2.64 -7.75 2.15
CA PHE A 136 -1.46 -7.24 1.46
C PHE A 136 -0.98 -8.25 0.43
N ILE A 137 -0.78 -7.79 -0.79
CA ILE A 137 -0.20 -8.57 -1.89
C ILE A 137 1.17 -7.97 -2.22
N ILE A 138 2.19 -8.79 -2.13
CA ILE A 138 3.60 -8.38 -2.19
C ILE A 138 4.23 -9.04 -3.43
N LEU A 139 4.24 -8.29 -4.54
CA LEU A 139 4.97 -8.66 -5.76
C LEU A 139 6.47 -8.36 -5.61
N PRO A 140 7.34 -8.93 -6.49
CA PRO A 140 8.78 -8.65 -6.47
C PRO A 140 9.10 -7.15 -6.41
N GLY A 141 9.99 -6.77 -5.48
CA GLY A 141 10.20 -5.37 -5.12
C GLY A 141 11.47 -5.11 -4.31
N GLY A 142 11.83 -3.83 -4.22
CA GLY A 142 13.03 -3.38 -3.51
C GLY A 142 12.77 -3.05 -2.04
N PHE A 143 13.58 -2.14 -1.48
CA PHE A 143 13.50 -1.77 -0.06
C PHE A 143 12.14 -1.23 0.37
N GLY A 144 11.46 -0.42 -0.44
CA GLY A 144 10.12 0.04 -0.08
C GLY A 144 9.11 -1.10 0.05
N THR A 145 9.22 -2.14 -0.77
CA THR A 145 8.36 -3.32 -0.69
C THR A 145 8.70 -4.17 0.54
N LEU A 146 9.99 -4.33 0.84
CA LEU A 146 10.46 -5.04 2.04
C LEU A 146 10.07 -4.33 3.34
N ASP A 147 10.10 -3.00 3.34
CA ASP A 147 9.68 -2.18 4.47
C ASP A 147 8.21 -2.43 4.83
N GLU A 148 7.30 -2.32 3.85
CA GLU A 148 5.87 -2.58 4.07
C GLU A 148 5.60 -4.06 4.43
N LEU A 149 6.36 -4.99 3.84
CA LEU A 149 6.31 -6.41 4.18
C LEU A 149 6.64 -6.65 5.68
N PHE A 150 7.81 -6.22 6.13
CA PHE A 150 8.25 -6.50 7.50
C PHE A 150 7.48 -5.70 8.55
N GLU A 151 7.01 -4.51 8.21
CA GLU A 151 6.11 -3.76 9.09
C GLU A 151 4.80 -4.51 9.32
N SER A 152 4.17 -5.01 8.25
CA SER A 152 2.91 -5.76 8.37
C SER A 152 3.07 -7.03 9.23
N ILE A 153 4.15 -7.79 9.03
CA ILE A 153 4.45 -8.99 9.82
C ILE A 153 4.62 -8.62 11.29
N THR A 154 5.39 -7.58 11.59
CA THR A 154 5.65 -7.13 12.96
C THR A 154 4.38 -6.67 13.65
N LEU A 155 3.51 -5.93 12.97
CA LEU A 155 2.25 -5.45 13.53
C LEU A 155 1.27 -6.59 13.84
N ILE A 156 1.22 -7.61 12.96
CA ILE A 156 0.40 -8.83 13.18
C ILE A 156 0.97 -9.64 14.34
N GLN A 157 2.28 -9.92 14.32
CA GLN A 157 2.98 -10.69 15.36
C GLN A 157 2.76 -10.08 16.75
N THR A 158 2.89 -8.76 16.86
CA THR A 158 2.74 -8.02 18.12
C THR A 158 1.28 -7.73 18.50
N LYS A 159 0.31 -8.21 17.70
CA LYS A 159 -1.14 -8.00 17.89
C LYS A 159 -1.54 -6.53 17.97
N LYS A 160 -0.75 -5.64 17.34
CA LYS A 160 -1.11 -4.21 17.20
C LYS A 160 -2.22 -4.01 16.18
N ILE A 161 -2.37 -4.97 15.28
CA ILE A 161 -3.48 -5.04 14.32
C ILE A 161 -4.10 -6.44 14.31
N LYS A 162 -5.32 -6.53 13.78
CA LYS A 162 -5.95 -7.83 13.51
C LYS A 162 -5.17 -8.53 12.38
N PRO A 163 -5.00 -9.86 12.45
CA PRO A 163 -4.39 -10.61 11.36
C PRO A 163 -5.16 -10.45 10.05
N PHE A 164 -4.44 -10.23 8.97
CA PHE A 164 -4.94 -10.30 7.59
C PHE A 164 -3.90 -11.01 6.71
N PRO A 165 -4.27 -11.51 5.52
CA PRO A 165 -3.34 -12.19 4.62
C PRO A 165 -2.21 -11.30 4.14
N VAL A 166 -0.96 -11.73 4.35
CA VAL A 166 0.23 -11.14 3.71
C VAL A 166 0.75 -12.15 2.68
N VAL A 167 0.45 -11.89 1.41
CA VAL A 167 0.68 -12.83 0.30
C VAL A 167 1.88 -12.41 -0.52
N LEU A 168 2.95 -13.19 -0.44
CA LEU A 168 4.13 -13.09 -1.28
C LEU A 168 3.87 -13.74 -2.64
N VAL A 169 3.91 -12.96 -3.72
CA VAL A 169 3.65 -13.45 -5.08
C VAL A 169 4.98 -13.75 -5.79
N GLY A 170 5.11 -14.97 -6.31
CA GLY A 170 6.30 -15.45 -7.01
C GLY A 170 7.27 -16.19 -6.09
N ARG A 171 7.00 -17.49 -5.84
CA ARG A 171 7.78 -18.37 -4.95
C ARG A 171 9.28 -18.32 -5.25
N ARG A 172 9.65 -18.33 -6.52
CA ARG A 172 11.07 -18.26 -6.95
C ARG A 172 11.78 -17.00 -6.45
N TYR A 173 11.12 -15.85 -6.50
CA TYR A 173 11.71 -14.58 -6.06
C TYR A 173 11.90 -14.54 -4.55
N TRP A 174 10.90 -15.01 -3.79
CA TRP A 174 10.90 -14.97 -2.32
C TRP A 174 11.64 -16.13 -1.65
N ALA A 175 11.99 -17.18 -2.39
CA ALA A 175 12.61 -18.39 -1.84
C ALA A 175 13.84 -18.09 -0.98
N GLY A 176 14.75 -17.23 -1.45
CA GLY A 176 15.96 -16.88 -0.70
C GLY A 176 15.67 -16.18 0.64
N LEU A 177 14.70 -15.26 0.65
CA LEU A 177 14.30 -14.55 1.87
C LEU A 177 13.64 -15.51 2.88
N ILE A 178 12.71 -16.34 2.40
CA ILE A 178 12.00 -17.31 3.25
C ILE A 178 12.99 -18.34 3.82
N GLN A 179 13.96 -18.78 3.01
CA GLN A 179 14.99 -19.70 3.47
C GLN A 179 15.84 -19.06 4.57
N TRP A 180 16.30 -17.82 4.39
CA TRP A 180 17.04 -17.09 5.42
C TRP A 180 16.23 -16.88 6.70
N LEU A 181 14.93 -16.55 6.60
CA LEU A 181 14.06 -16.43 7.78
C LEU A 181 13.95 -17.75 8.55
N ARG A 182 13.97 -18.90 7.86
CA ARG A 182 13.93 -20.22 8.50
C ARG A 182 15.29 -20.59 9.11
N ASP A 183 16.35 -20.46 8.32
CA ASP A 183 17.67 -20.99 8.65
C ASP A 183 18.41 -20.14 9.66
N GLU A 184 18.17 -18.83 9.68
CA GLU A 184 18.87 -17.91 10.57
C GLU A 184 17.93 -17.36 11.64
N VAL A 185 16.83 -16.73 11.24
CA VAL A 185 15.97 -15.98 12.19
C VAL A 185 15.17 -16.92 13.09
N LEU A 186 14.53 -17.93 12.52
CA LEU A 186 13.74 -18.91 13.27
C LEU A 186 14.64 -19.90 14.02
N SER A 187 15.68 -20.44 13.39
CA SER A 187 16.55 -21.44 14.00
C SER A 187 17.28 -20.93 15.25
N THR A 188 17.62 -19.63 15.27
CA THR A 188 18.28 -18.97 16.40
C THR A 188 17.30 -18.39 17.43
N GLY A 189 16.00 -18.60 17.25
CA GLY A 189 14.96 -18.22 18.21
C GLY A 189 14.57 -16.74 18.21
N MET A 190 14.86 -16.00 17.14
CA MET A 190 14.50 -14.58 17.01
C MET A 190 12.99 -14.39 16.71
N ILE A 191 12.35 -15.42 16.17
CA ILE A 191 10.89 -15.50 15.95
C ILE A 191 10.38 -16.88 16.38
N SER A 192 9.06 -16.99 16.57
CA SER A 192 8.40 -18.27 16.86
C SER A 192 7.98 -19.00 15.58
N PRO A 193 7.81 -20.34 15.60
CA PRO A 193 7.33 -21.08 14.43
C PRO A 193 6.00 -20.57 13.87
N LYS A 194 5.10 -20.08 14.73
CA LYS A 194 3.80 -19.53 14.34
C LYS A 194 3.90 -18.20 13.59
N ASP A 195 4.98 -17.45 13.78
CA ASP A 195 5.16 -16.17 13.08
C ASP A 195 5.37 -16.38 11.57
N MET A 196 5.89 -17.55 11.18
CA MET A 196 6.01 -17.95 9.77
C MET A 196 4.64 -18.18 9.11
N ASP A 197 3.58 -18.46 9.88
CA ASP A 197 2.24 -18.68 9.34
C ASP A 197 1.58 -17.39 8.84
N ILE A 198 2.10 -16.22 9.25
CA ILE A 198 1.66 -14.89 8.79
C ILE A 198 1.92 -14.75 7.29
N LEU A 199 3.04 -15.29 6.81
CA LEU A 199 3.44 -15.24 5.41
C LEU A 199 2.77 -16.35 4.61
N LYS A 200 2.01 -15.96 3.59
CA LYS A 200 1.49 -16.87 2.56
C LYS A 200 2.26 -16.66 1.26
N VAL A 201 2.38 -17.71 0.44
CA VAL A 201 3.10 -17.64 -0.83
C VAL A 201 2.26 -18.23 -1.95
N ALA A 202 2.11 -17.47 -3.03
CA ALA A 202 1.33 -17.83 -4.20
C ALA A 202 2.12 -17.55 -5.48
N ASP A 203 1.85 -18.31 -6.54
CA ASP A 203 2.36 -18.08 -7.89
C ASP A 203 1.26 -17.68 -8.87
N THR A 204 -0.02 -17.95 -8.55
CA THR A 204 -1.15 -17.66 -9.43
C THR A 204 -2.14 -16.69 -8.79
N ILE A 205 -2.91 -16.01 -9.64
CA ILE A 205 -3.98 -15.10 -9.19
C ILE A 205 -5.04 -15.87 -8.39
N ASP A 206 -5.38 -17.09 -8.83
CA ASP A 206 -6.38 -17.93 -8.17
C ASP A 206 -5.94 -18.32 -6.74
N GLU A 207 -4.67 -18.70 -6.56
CA GLU A 207 -4.11 -18.97 -5.23
C GLU A 207 -4.16 -17.72 -4.33
N VAL A 208 -3.85 -16.52 -4.87
CA VAL A 208 -3.93 -15.27 -4.11
C VAL A 208 -5.37 -15.00 -3.66
N VAL A 209 -6.33 -15.13 -4.56
CA VAL A 209 -7.75 -14.97 -4.27
C VAL A 209 -8.22 -15.96 -3.22
N GLU A 210 -7.88 -17.24 -3.38
CA GLU A 210 -8.27 -18.30 -2.44
C GLU A 210 -7.76 -18.02 -1.03
N ILE A 211 -6.52 -17.53 -0.91
CA ILE A 211 -5.94 -17.12 0.38
C ILE A 211 -6.74 -15.97 1.02
N ILE A 212 -7.16 -14.98 0.22
CA ILE A 212 -7.94 -13.83 0.69
C ILE A 212 -9.33 -14.27 1.14
N GLU A 213 -10.03 -15.08 0.36
CA GLU A 213 -11.40 -15.53 0.66
C GLU A 213 -11.47 -16.49 1.87
N ASN A 214 -10.46 -17.34 2.05
CA ASN A 214 -10.40 -18.29 3.16
C ASN A 214 -10.00 -17.65 4.49
N THR A 215 -9.57 -16.40 4.49
CA THR A 215 -9.19 -15.68 5.71
C THR A 215 -10.34 -14.76 6.08
N ASN A 216 -11.00 -15.01 7.22
CA ASN A 216 -12.12 -14.19 7.70
C ASN A 216 -11.78 -12.69 7.65
N ILE A 217 -12.32 -11.99 6.65
CA ILE A 217 -12.17 -10.55 6.51
C ILE A 217 -12.95 -9.92 7.67
N PRO A 218 -12.36 -9.01 8.46
CA PRO A 218 -13.06 -8.39 9.58
C PRO A 218 -14.34 -7.70 9.10
N GLU A 219 -15.50 -8.02 9.70
CA GLU A 219 -16.83 -7.44 9.41
C GLU A 219 -16.85 -5.90 9.36
N CYS A 220 -15.88 -5.22 10.00
CA CYS A 220 -15.77 -3.76 9.96
C CYS A 220 -15.38 -3.18 8.58
N LEU A 221 -15.10 -4.02 7.58
CA LEU A 221 -14.83 -3.61 6.20
C LEU A 221 -16.00 -3.88 5.25
N ASP A 222 -17.08 -4.55 5.68
CA ASP A 222 -18.24 -4.92 4.85
C ASP A 222 -19.24 -3.76 4.58
N ALA A 223 -18.80 -2.50 4.73
CA ALA A 223 -19.64 -1.37 4.37
C ALA A 223 -19.78 -1.31 2.83
N PRO A 224 -21.01 -1.18 2.28
CA PRO A 224 -21.22 -1.14 0.84
C PRO A 224 -20.48 0.05 0.21
N VAL A 225 -19.84 -0.23 -0.93
CA VAL A 225 -19.12 0.76 -1.72
C VAL A 225 -20.10 1.82 -2.24
N GLU A 226 -20.11 3.01 -1.65
CA GLU A 226 -20.87 4.13 -2.21
C GLU A 226 -20.12 4.70 -3.41
N ALA A 227 -20.75 4.69 -4.59
CA ALA A 227 -20.19 5.29 -5.79
C ALA A 227 -19.92 6.79 -5.57
N GLN A 228 -18.66 7.21 -5.70
CA GLN A 228 -18.29 8.62 -5.55
C GLN A 228 -18.88 9.47 -6.70
N PRO A 229 -19.43 10.65 -6.41
CA PRO A 229 -19.65 11.64 -7.45
C PRO A 229 -18.30 12.11 -8.04
N PRO A 230 -18.25 12.49 -9.32
CA PRO A 230 -17.00 12.79 -10.02
C PRO A 230 -16.20 13.90 -9.30
N ALA A 231 -14.89 13.69 -9.20
CA ALA A 231 -13.96 14.62 -8.57
C ALA A 231 -14.14 16.05 -9.12
N ARG A 232 -14.32 17.03 -8.23
CA ARG A 232 -14.33 18.45 -8.60
C ARG A 232 -12.99 18.80 -9.22
N LYS A 233 -12.98 19.11 -10.52
CA LYS A 233 -11.81 19.66 -11.23
C LYS A 233 -11.29 20.87 -10.44
N HIS A 234 -10.07 20.75 -9.91
CA HIS A 234 -9.37 21.84 -9.27
C HIS A 234 -9.16 22.95 -10.31
N LYS A 235 -9.89 24.07 -10.20
CA LYS A 235 -9.60 25.26 -11.00
C LYS A 235 -8.32 25.89 -10.43
N PRO A 236 -7.29 26.17 -11.25
CA PRO A 236 -6.12 26.89 -10.79
C PRO A 236 -6.56 28.27 -10.24
N ARG A 237 -6.12 28.59 -9.01
CA ARG A 237 -6.32 29.93 -8.44
C ARG A 237 -5.62 30.94 -9.34
N LYS A 238 -6.37 31.93 -9.83
CA LYS A 238 -5.78 33.09 -10.52
C LYS A 238 -4.87 33.83 -9.53
N PRO A 239 -3.69 34.31 -9.96
CA PRO A 239 -2.90 35.23 -9.14
C PRO A 239 -3.72 36.49 -8.88
N GLY A 240 -3.90 36.85 -7.61
CA GLY A 240 -4.53 38.11 -7.24
C GLY A 240 -3.61 39.28 -7.58
N HIS A 241 -4.15 40.27 -8.28
CA HIS A 241 -3.61 41.61 -8.30
C HIS A 241 -4.16 42.34 -7.07
N GLU A 242 -3.26 42.77 -6.18
CA GLU A 242 -3.24 44.07 -5.49
C GLU A 242 -1.95 44.17 -4.65
#